data_AF-A0A3B9BVJ6-F1
#
_entry.id   AF-A0A3B9BVJ6-F1
#
_cell.length_a   1.000
_cell.length_b   1.000
_cell.length_c   1.000
_cell.angle_alpha   90.00
_cell.angle_beta   90.00
_cell.angle_gamma   90.00
#
_symmetry.space_group_name_H-M   'P 1'
#
loop_
_entity.id
_entity.type
_entity.pdbx_description
1 polymer ?
#
loop_
_entity_poly.entity_id
_entity_poly.type
_entity_poly.pdbx_seq_one_letter_code
_entity_poly.pdbx_strand_id
1 'polypeptide(L)' 'MIITKSPALSLNGKSATITGTSSGIGLFYAMSLRRHSTAAFLAAKANKLVIESALKISGDWTAE' A
#
# COMPACT_ATOMS: atom_id res chain seq x y z
N MET A 1 -24.82 16.94 -6.60
CA MET A 1 -24.53 15.76 -5.75
C MET A 1 -23.20 15.99 -5.05
N ILE A 2 -23.23 16.24 -3.74
CA ILE A 2 -22.01 16.46 -2.94
C ILE A 2 -21.66 15.12 -2.29
N ILE A 3 -20.54 14.51 -2.68
CA ILE A 3 -19.99 13.35 -1.98
C ILE A 3 -19.12 13.89 -0.85
N THR A 4 -19.63 13.85 0.39
CA THR A 4 -18.81 14.13 1.57
C THR A 4 -17.97 12.90 1.90
N LYS A 5 -16.74 13.10 2.40
CA LYS A 5 -15.84 12.00 2.77
C LYS A 5 -16.46 11.23 3.93
N SER A 6 -16.98 10.03 3.66
CA SER A 6 -17.70 9.25 4.66
C SER A 6 -16.76 8.83 5.80
N PRO A 7 -17.04 9.20 7.06
CA PRO A 7 -16.18 8.85 8.19
C PRO A 7 -16.08 7.33 8.40
N ALA A 8 -17.10 6.57 7.99
CA ALA A 8 -17.09 5.10 8.05
C ALA A 8 -16.03 4.46 7.12
N LEU A 9 -15.61 5.16 6.07
CA LEU A 9 -14.61 4.69 5.10
C LEU A 9 -13.21 5.30 5.37
N SER A 10 -13.05 6.01 6.49
CA SER A 10 -11.74 6.52 6.88
C SER A 10 -10.80 5.40 7.30
N LEU A 11 -9.60 5.42 6.74
CA LEU A 11 -8.52 4.47 7.08
C LEU A 11 -7.54 5.04 8.10
N ASN A 12 -7.74 6.27 8.56
CA ASN A 12 -6.85 6.93 9.51
C ASN A 12 -6.74 6.12 10.81
N GLY A 13 -5.50 5.85 11.23
CA GLY A 13 -5.22 5.08 12.44
C GLY A 13 -5.51 3.58 12.33
N LYS A 14 -5.87 3.09 11.14
CA LYS A 14 -6.01 1.65 10.87
C LYS A 14 -4.70 1.09 10.32
N SER A 15 -4.57 -0.23 10.40
CA SER A 15 -3.52 -1.00 9.74
C SER A 15 -4.14 -1.93 8.70
N ALA A 16 -3.46 -2.12 7.57
CA ALA A 16 -3.87 -3.02 6.52
C ALA A 16 -2.76 -4.02 6.19
N THR A 17 -3.12 -5.30 6.08
CA THR A 17 -2.20 -6.35 5.60
C THR A 17 -2.55 -6.68 4.16
N ILE A 18 -1.55 -6.66 3.30
CA ILE A 18 -1.70 -6.91 1.87
C ILE A 18 -0.82 -8.10 1.51
N THR A 19 -1.41 -9.12 0.91
CA THR A 19 -0.70 -10.28 0.37
C THR A 19 -0.53 -10.12 -1.13
N GLY A 20 0.50 -10.76 -1.70
CA GLY A 20 0.78 -10.67 -3.13
C GLY A 20 1.26 -9.28 -3.56
N THR A 21 2.03 -8.58 -2.72
CA THR A 21 2.47 -7.20 -2.98
C THR A 21 3.60 -7.07 -4.01
N SER A 22 4.09 -8.19 -4.56
CA SER A 22 5.20 -8.19 -5.51
C SER A 22 4.87 -7.49 -6.83
N SER A 23 3.60 -7.46 -7.24
CA SER A 23 3.14 -6.89 -8.51
C SER A 23 1.62 -6.66 -8.54
N GLY A 24 1.13 -6.07 -9.62
CA GLY A 24 -0.30 -5.98 -9.94
C GLY A 24 -1.12 -5.22 -8.89
N ILE A 25 -2.32 -5.75 -8.62
CA ILE A 25 -3.34 -5.09 -7.79
C ILE A 25 -2.88 -4.94 -6.33
N GLY A 26 -2.19 -5.93 -5.77
CA GLY A 26 -1.68 -5.85 -4.40
C GLY A 26 -0.68 -4.71 -4.22
N LEU A 27 0.27 -4.57 -5.17
CA LEU A 27 1.21 -3.45 -5.18
C LEU A 27 0.50 -2.11 -5.38
N PHE A 28 -0.46 -2.04 -6.30
CA PHE A 28 -1.24 -0.83 -6.55
C PHE A 28 -2.03 -0.35 -5.32
N TYR A 29 -2.68 -1.27 -4.61
CA TYR A 29 -3.37 -0.92 -3.36
C TYR A 29 -2.40 -0.50 -2.26
N ALA A 30 -1.24 -1.15 -2.16
CA ALA A 30 -0.21 -0.76 -1.19
C ALA A 30 0.29 0.67 -1.46
N MET A 31 0.54 1.02 -2.72
CA MET A 31 0.88 2.40 -3.13
C MET A 31 -0.25 3.40 -2.87
N SER A 32 -1.50 2.98 -3.07
CA SER A 32 -2.67 3.84 -2.83
C SER A 32 -2.88 4.12 -1.34
N LEU A 33 -2.69 3.09 -0.50
CA LEU A 33 -2.81 3.19 0.95
C LEU A 33 -1.75 4.09 1.58
N ARG A 34 -0.56 4.23 0.95
CA ARG A 34 0.45 5.21 1.37
C ARG A 34 -0.09 6.64 1.47
N ARG A 35 -1.07 7.01 0.64
CA ARG A 35 -1.66 8.36 0.65
C ARG A 35 -2.55 8.62 1.87
N HIS A 36 -2.76 7.61 2.70
CA HIS A 36 -3.54 7.68 3.94
C HIS A 36 -2.63 7.50 5.16
N SER A 37 -3.06 8.00 6.32
CA SER A 37 -2.38 7.79 7.61
C SER A 37 -2.64 6.38 8.16
N THR A 38 -2.30 5.37 7.36
CA THR A 38 -2.58 3.95 7.58
C THR A 38 -1.26 3.18 7.55
N ALA A 39 -1.03 2.30 8.52
CA ALA A 39 0.11 1.39 8.47
C ALA A 39 -0.18 0.24 7.48
N ALA A 40 0.77 -0.09 6.59
CA ALA A 40 0.63 -1.19 5.64
C ALA A 40 1.68 -2.29 5.90
N PHE A 41 1.23 -3.53 6.06
CA PHE A 41 2.07 -4.72 6.16
C PHE A 41 2.06 -5.47 4.83
N LEU A 42 3.25 -5.74 4.30
CA LEU A 42 3.44 -6.34 2.98
C LEU A 42 3.84 -7.81 3.11
N ALA A 43 3.17 -8.68 2.36
CA ALA A 43 3.51 -10.10 2.28
C ALA A 43 3.66 -10.54 0.82
N ALA A 44 4.75 -11.25 0.54
CA ALA A 44 5.04 -11.86 -0.76
C ALA A 44 5.73 -13.21 -0.55
N LYS A 45 5.81 -14.01 -1.61
CA LYS A 45 6.36 -15.38 -1.57
C LYS A 45 7.85 -15.47 -1.19
N ALA A 46 8.58 -14.35 -1.23
CA ALA A 46 10.00 -14.31 -0.91
C ALA A 46 10.38 -12.95 -0.31
N ASN A 47 11.30 -12.95 0.66
CA ASN A 47 11.73 -11.74 1.36
C ASN A 47 12.27 -10.66 0.42
N LYS A 48 13.04 -11.07 -0.61
CA LYS A 48 13.54 -10.15 -1.63
C LYS A 48 12.41 -9.35 -2.31
N LEU A 49 11.30 -10.00 -2.61
CA LEU A 49 10.14 -9.35 -3.24
C LEU A 49 9.43 -8.38 -2.27
N VAL A 50 9.38 -8.71 -0.98
CA VAL A 50 8.82 -7.80 0.04
C VAL A 50 9.64 -6.51 0.11
N ILE A 51 10.98 -6.64 0.13
CA ILE A 51 11.91 -5.50 0.19
C ILE A 51 11.80 -4.66 -1.09
N GLU A 52 11.84 -5.28 -2.27
CA GLU A 52 11.68 -4.58 -3.55
C GLU A 52 10.34 -3.83 -3.63
N SER A 53 9.24 -4.45 -3.20
CA SER A 53 7.94 -3.79 -3.15
C SER A 53 7.92 -2.62 -2.15
N ALA A 54 8.55 -2.77 -0.99
CA ALA A 54 8.65 -1.71 0.00
C ALA A 54 9.39 -0.48 -0.58
N LEU A 55 10.50 -0.70 -1.29
CA LEU A 55 11.24 0.35 -1.99
C LEU A 55 10.40 1.04 -3.08
N LYS A 56 9.65 0.25 -3.86
CA LYS A 56 8.70 0.79 -4.86
C LYS A 56 7.62 1.65 -4.21
N ILE A 57 7.15 1.28 -3.02
CA ILE A 57 6.09 2.00 -2.29
C ILE A 57 6.65 3.25 -1.61
N SER A 58 7.86 3.22 -1.03
CA SER A 58 8.49 4.38 -0.40
C SER A 58 8.84 5.48 -1.42
N GLY A 59 8.98 5.11 -2.70
CA GLY A 59 9.29 6.05 -3.77
C GLY A 59 10.78 6.31 -3.92
N ASP A 60 11.62 5.61 -3.16
CA ASP A 60 13.08 5.63 -3.29
C ASP A 60 13.58 4.74 -4.44
N TRP A 61 12.64 4.16 -5.21
CA TRP A 61 12.90 3.30 -6.36
C TRP A 61 12.68 4.08 -7.65
N THR A 62 13.77 4.47 -8.32
CA THR A 62 13.77 4.98 -9.69
C THR A 62 14.07 3.83 -10.66
N ALA A 63 13.15 3.55 -11.57
CA ALA A 63 13.41 2.70 -12.73
C ALA A 63 14.14 3.53 -13.77
N GLU A 64 15.47 3.45 -13.80
CA GLU A 64 16.18 3.64 -15.07
C GLU A 64 16.14 2.33 -15.87
#